data_AF-A0A2N3DIT7-F1
#
_entry.id   AF-A0A2N3DIT7-F1
#
_cell.length_a   1.000
_cell.length_b   1.000
_cell.length_c   1.000
_cell.angle_alpha   90.00
_cell.angle_beta   90.00
_cell.angle_gamma   90.00
#
_symmetry.space_group_name_H-M   'P 1'
#
loop_
_entity.id
_entity.type
_entity.pdbx_description
1 polymer ?
#
loop_
_entity_poly.entity_id
_entity_poly.type
_entity_poly.pdbx_seq_one_letter_code
_entity_poly.pdbx_strand_id
1 'polypeptide(L)'
;MAGSVNKVILIGNLGADPEIKSFQNGGRIANIRIATSEQWKDRMTGERKERTEWHNVVINGDGLVGVVERYLKKGSKVYIE
;
A
#
# COMPACT_ATOMS: atom_id res chain seq x y z
N MET A 1 -22.00 -18.46 -1.34
CA MET A 1 -21.52 -17.06 -1.24
C MET A 1 -21.07 -16.84 0.20
N ALA A 2 -19.89 -16.28 0.42
CA ALA A 2 -19.46 -15.92 1.76
C ALA A 2 -20.37 -14.81 2.31
N GLY A 3 -20.86 -14.97 3.54
CA GLY A 3 -21.72 -13.99 4.22
C GLY A 3 -20.94 -12.90 4.97
N SER A 4 -19.70 -12.63 4.57
CA SER A 4 -18.80 -11.69 5.23
C SER A 4 -18.06 -10.81 4.22
N VAL A 5 -17.59 -9.64 4.68
CA VAL A 5 -16.81 -8.69 3.89
C VAL A 5 -15.46 -8.48 4.58
N ASN A 6 -14.38 -8.64 3.81
CA ASN A 6 -13.05 -8.19 4.20
C ASN A 6 -12.58 -7.18 3.14
N LYS A 7 -12.44 -5.92 3.56
CA LYS A 7 -12.04 -4.81 2.69
C LYS A 7 -11.14 -3.87 3.48
N VAL A 8 -10.00 -3.50 2.90
CA VAL A 8 -9.08 -2.51 3.44
C VAL A 8 -8.95 -1.41 2.40
N ILE A 9 -9.08 -0.15 2.79
CA ILE A 9 -8.93 1.00 1.90
C ILE A 9 -7.83 1.89 2.44
N LEU A 10 -6.82 2.20 1.62
CA LEU A 10 -5.67 3.00 2.00
C LEU A 10 -5.42 4.13 1.01
N ILE A 11 -5.04 5.29 1.52
CA ILE A 11 -4.40 6.36 0.73
C ILE A 11 -3.06 6.67 1.41
N GLY A 12 -1.97 6.44 0.69
CA GLY A 12 -0.65 6.61 1.26
C GLY A 12 0.43 6.78 0.19
N ASN A 13 1.68 6.78 0.62
CA ASN A 13 2.83 6.95 -0.25
C ASN A 13 3.73 5.71 -0.24
N LEU A 14 4.27 5.33 -1.39
CA LEU A 14 5.25 4.23 -1.48
C LEU A 14 6.53 4.59 -0.71
N GLY A 15 6.97 3.69 0.17
CA GLY A 15 8.24 3.84 0.92
C GLY A 15 9.49 3.48 0.13
N ALA A 16 9.33 2.68 -0.92
CA ALA A 16 10.39 2.21 -1.81
C ALA A 16 9.84 2.05 -3.23
N ASP A 17 10.74 1.84 -4.20
CA ASP A 17 10.32 1.44 -5.54
C ASP A 17 9.60 0.08 -5.49
N PRO A 18 8.60 -0.17 -6.37
CA PRO A 18 7.91 -1.45 -6.41
C PRO A 18 8.85 -2.63 -6.71
N GLU A 19 8.61 -3.77 -6.07
CA GLU A 19 9.31 -5.02 -6.37
C GLU A 19 8.42 -5.93 -7.22
N ILE A 20 8.84 -6.22 -8.45
CA ILE A 20 8.12 -7.13 -9.35
C ILE A 20 8.76 -8.52 -9.31
N LYS A 21 7.96 -9.54 -9.03
CA LYS A 21 8.40 -10.93 -9.02
C LYS A 21 7.66 -11.73 -10.09
N SER A 22 8.42 -12.30 -11.02
CA SER A 22 7.92 -13.21 -12.05
C SER A 22 8.14 -14.66 -11.64
N PHE A 23 7.15 -15.51 -11.89
CA PHE A 23 7.19 -16.94 -11.57
C PHE A 23 7.41 -17.78 -12.84
N GLN A 24 7.92 -19.01 -12.67
CA GLN A 24 8.19 -19.94 -13.78
C GLN A 24 6.94 -20.33 -14.57
N ASN A 25 5.75 -20.23 -13.96
CA ASN A 25 4.46 -20.48 -14.60
C ASN A 25 3.92 -19.28 -15.39
N GLY A 26 4.70 -18.20 -15.54
CA GLY A 26 4.31 -16.99 -16.26
C GLY A 26 3.52 -15.97 -15.42
N GLY A 27 3.14 -16.29 -14.18
CA GLY A 27 2.48 -15.35 -13.29
C GLY A 27 3.43 -14.25 -12.80
N ARG A 28 2.89 -13.07 -12.49
CA ARG A 28 3.65 -11.96 -11.89
C ARG A 28 2.92 -11.39 -10.69
N ILE A 29 3.68 -10.93 -9.70
CA ILE A 29 3.16 -10.14 -8.58
C ILE A 29 3.98 -8.86 -8.42
N ALA A 30 3.35 -7.84 -7.85
CA ALA A 30 4.03 -6.64 -7.38
C ALA A 30 3.90 -6.54 -5.85
N ASN A 31 5.03 -6.36 -5.17
CA ASN A 31 5.08 -6.03 -3.76
C ASN A 31 5.35 -4.53 -3.62
N ILE A 32 4.50 -3.84 -2.87
CA ILE A 32 4.68 -2.43 -2.53
C ILE A 32 4.55 -2.23 -1.02
N ARG A 33 5.26 -1.23 -0.51
CA ARG A 33 5.19 -0.84 0.90
C ARG A 33 4.64 0.58 0.99
N ILE A 34 3.53 0.77 1.70
CA ILE A 34 2.80 2.05 1.76
C ILE A 34 2.84 2.61 3.18
N ALA A 35 3.23 3.87 3.30
CA ALA A 35 3.10 4.66 4.52
C ALA A 35 1.77 5.42 4.54
N THR A 36 1.05 5.34 5.66
CA THR A 36 -0.07 6.23 6.00
C THR A 36 0.21 6.90 7.33
N SER A 37 -0.07 8.19 7.47
CA SER A 37 0.12 8.92 8.72
C SER A 37 -1.17 9.51 9.26
N GLU A 38 -1.28 9.54 10.59
CA GLU A 38 -2.32 10.24 11.32
C GLU A 38 -1.70 11.28 12.25
N GLN A 39 -2.38 12.42 12.38
CA GLN A 39 -2.01 13.48 13.32
C GLN A 39 -3.17 13.73 14.27
N TRP A 40 -2.90 13.75 15.57
CA TRP A 40 -3.91 13.99 16.60
C TRP A 40 -3.36 14.82 17.75
N LYS A 41 -4.26 15.42 18.54
CA LYS A 41 -3.89 16.08 19.79
C LYS A 41 -4.03 15.10 20.94
N ASP A 42 -2.96 14.89 21.70
CA ASP A 42 -3.00 14.07 22.90
C ASP A 42 -3.97 14.68 23.93
N ARG A 43 -4.86 13.86 24.48
CA ARG A 43 -5.91 14.36 25.40
C ARG A 43 -5.37 14.72 26.78
N MET A 44 -4.25 14.14 27.21
CA MET A 44 -3.67 14.38 28.53
C MET A 44 -2.65 15.52 28.48
N THR A 45 -1.77 15.52 27.48
CA THR A 45 -0.68 16.52 27.38
C THR A 45 -1.06 17.74 26.55
N GLY A 46 -2.06 17.61 25.67
CA GLY A 46 -2.44 18.67 24.73
C GLY A 46 -1.46 18.86 23.57
N GLU A 47 -0.43 18.03 23.46
CA GLU A 47 0.57 18.10 22.39
C GLU A 47 0.04 17.51 21.09
N ARG A 48 0.55 17.99 19.95
CA ARG A 48 0.31 17.36 18.66
C ARG A 48 1.24 16.16 18.50
N LYS A 49 0.67 15.00 18.22
CA LYS A 49 1.38 13.76 17.92
C LYS A 49 1.14 13.35 16.47
N GLU A 50 2.13 12.68 15.88
CA GLU A 50 2.05 12.08 14.55
C GLU A 50 2.48 10.61 14.66
N ARG A 51 1.78 9.73 13.94
CA ARG A 51 2.12 8.32 13.83
C ARG A 51 2.02 7.88 12.39
N THR A 52 3.02 7.13 11.95
CA THR A 52 3.07 6.53 10.61
C THR A 52 2.96 5.02 10.73
N GLU A 53 2.05 4.43 9.97
CA GLU A 53 1.87 2.99 9.82
C GLU A 53 2.36 2.52 8.45
N TRP A 54 2.93 1.32 8.41
CA TRP A 54 3.50 0.72 7.21
C TRP A 54 2.73 -0.53 6.79
N HIS A 55 2.25 -0.54 5.55
CA HIS A 55 1.44 -1.61 4.99
C HIS A 55 2.21 -2.32 3.88
N ASN A 56 2.33 -3.64 3.97
CA ASN A 56 2.84 -4.46 2.87
C ASN A 56 1.65 -4.91 2.01
N VAL A 57 1.66 -4.57 0.73
CA VAL A 57 0.58 -4.90 -0.20
C VAL A 57 1.13 -5.77 -1.33
N VAL A 58 0.44 -6.87 -1.58
CA VAL A 58 0.74 -7.82 -2.66
C VAL A 58 -0.34 -7.68 -3.73
N ILE A 59 0.07 -7.36 -4.95
CA ILE A 59 -0.82 -7.19 -6.11
C ILE A 59 -0.56 -8.34 -7.06
N ASN A 60 -1.60 -9.12 -7.38
CA ASN A 60 -1.53 -10.31 -8.23
C ASN A 60 -2.32 -10.20 -9.55
N GLY A 61 -3.06 -9.11 -9.77
CA GLY A 61 -3.76 -8.87 -11.03
C GLY A 61 -2.80 -8.38 -12.11
N ASP A 62 -2.62 -9.13 -13.21
CA ASP A 62 -1.62 -8.85 -14.24
C ASP A 62 -1.65 -7.41 -14.79
N GLY A 63 -2.85 -6.86 -14.99
CA GLY A 63 -3.03 -5.48 -15.44
C GLY A 63 -2.54 -4.45 -14.40
N LEU A 64 -2.82 -4.68 -13.12
CA LEU A 64 -2.36 -3.82 -12.03
C LEU A 64 -0.86 -3.95 -11.81
N VAL A 65 -0.29 -5.15 -11.93
CA VAL A 65 1.17 -5.35 -11.89
C VAL A 65 1.85 -4.52 -12.99
N GLY A 66 1.30 -4.51 -14.20
CA GLY A 66 1.81 -3.66 -15.29
C GLY A 66 1.71 -2.16 -15.02
N VAL A 67 0.66 -1.70 -14.34
CA VAL A 67 0.52 -0.28 -13.93
C VAL A 67 1.57 0.06 -12.86
N VAL A 68 1.72 -0.80 -11.86
CA VAL A 68 2.69 -0.62 -10.78
C VAL A 68 4.12 -0.54 -11.35
N GLU A 69 4.49 -1.49 -12.21
CA GLU A 69 5.80 -1.59 -12.85
C GLU A 69 6.14 -0.37 -13.72
N ARG A 70 5.15 0.16 -14.45
CA ARG A 70 5.39 1.25 -15.43
C ARG A 70 5.35 2.65 -14.82
N TYR A 71 4.53 2.86 -13.78
CA TYR A 71 4.17 4.20 -13.34
C TYR A 71 4.51 4.50 -11.88
N LEU A 72 4.71 3.49 -11.04
CA LEU A 72 4.97 3.72 -9.63
C LEU A 72 6.46 3.70 -9.31
N LYS A 73 6.84 4.57 -8.38
CA LYS A 73 8.19 4.69 -7.82
C LYS A 73 8.09 5.09 -6.36
N LYS A 74 9.22 5.08 -5.65
CA LYS A 74 9.31 5.60 -4.29
C LYS A 74 8.70 6.99 -4.20
N GLY A 75 7.85 7.19 -3.20
CA GLY A 75 7.14 8.45 -2.95
C GLY A 75 5.83 8.61 -3.74
N SER A 76 5.52 7.76 -4.72
CA SER A 76 4.22 7.81 -5.41
C SER A 76 3.06 7.71 -4.42
N LYS A 77 2.09 8.63 -4.51
CA LYS A 77 0.85 8.58 -3.73
C LYS A 77 -0.16 7.67 -4.43
N VAL A 78 -0.74 6.75 -3.70
CA VAL A 78 -1.65 5.72 -4.25
C VAL A 78 -2.89 5.55 -3.38
N TYR A 79 -4.01 5.23 -4.04
CA TYR A 79 -5.20 4.63 -3.43
C TYR A 79 -5.13 3.11 -3.65
N ILE A 80 -5.37 2.32 -2.61
CA ILE A 80 -5.40 0.85 -2.65
C ILE A 80 -6.68 0.34 -2.01
N GLU A 81 -7.28 -0.68 -2.64
CA GLU A 81 -8.42 -1.48 -2.18
C GLU A 81 -8.21 -2.96 -2.55
#